data_AF-A0A354U4Y7-F1
#
_entry.id   AF-A0A354U4Y7-F1
#
_cell.length_a   1.000
_cell.length_b   1.000
_cell.length_c   1.000
_cell.angle_alpha   90.00
_cell.angle_beta   90.00
_cell.angle_gamma   90.00
#
_symmetry.space_group_name_H-M   'P 1'
#
loop_
_entity.id
_entity.type
_entity.pdbx_description
1 polymer ?
#
loop_
_entity_poly.entity_id
_entity_poly.type
_entity_poly.pdbx_seq_one_letter_code
_entity_poly.pdbx_strand_id
1 'polypeptide(L)'
;KKTGKPLIAVLIEGRPLQIDEILKLADAVLIAFYPGEAGGRAIADILTGRVNPSGRLPVSVPYSAGQLPVNYNSAVDRKGRFYLDSPA
;
A
#
# COMPACT_ATOMS: atom_id res chain seq x y z
N LYS A 1 -18.66 3.55 -0.13
CA LYS A 1 -18.97 2.78 -1.36
C LYS A 1 -20.36 3.15 -1.89
N LYS A 2 -20.43 4.06 -2.87
CA LYS A 2 -21.71 4.64 -3.34
C LYS A 2 -22.49 3.73 -4.28
N THR A 3 -21.80 2.89 -5.05
CA THR A 3 -22.38 2.09 -6.13
C THR A 3 -22.65 0.63 -5.77
N GLY A 4 -22.23 0.18 -4.58
CA GLY A 4 -22.33 -1.23 -4.15
C GLY A 4 -21.47 -2.21 -4.95
N LYS A 5 -20.66 -1.73 -5.90
CA LYS A 5 -19.79 -2.58 -6.72
C LYS A 5 -18.43 -2.79 -6.03
N PRO A 6 -17.85 -4.00 -6.08
CA PRO A 6 -16.48 -4.23 -5.62
C PRO A 6 -15.49 -3.33 -6.36
N LEU A 7 -14.59 -2.70 -5.62
CA LEU A 7 -13.55 -1.81 -6.14
C LEU A 7 -12.16 -2.31 -5.73
N ILE A 8 -11.32 -2.64 -6.71
CA ILE A 8 -9.91 -2.97 -6.48
C ILE A 8 -9.05 -1.82 -6.98
N ALA A 9 -8.18 -1.28 -6.12
CA ALA A 9 -7.19 -0.27 -6.51
C ALA A 9 -5.85 -0.95 -6.84
N VAL A 10 -5.34 -0.73 -8.04
CA VAL A 10 -4.01 -1.19 -8.46
C VAL A 10 -3.06 0.00 -8.48
N LEU A 11 -2.02 -0.04 -7.64
CA LEU A 11 -1.06 1.05 -7.47
C LEU A 11 0.21 0.75 -8.26
N ILE A 12 0.46 1.55 -9.29
CA ILE A 12 1.69 1.55 -10.08
C ILE A 12 2.47 2.80 -9.68
N GLU A 13 3.48 2.62 -8.83
CA GLU A 13 4.20 3.71 -8.18
C GLU A 13 5.70 3.44 -8.05
N GLY A 14 6.52 4.50 -8.07
CA GLY A 14 7.98 4.39 -7.95
C GLY A 14 8.51 4.43 -6.50
N ARG A 15 7.65 4.75 -5.54
CA ARG A 15 7.96 4.86 -4.11
C ARG A 15 6.67 4.73 -3.30
N PRO A 16 6.76 4.35 -2.01
CA PRO A 16 5.60 4.37 -1.13
C PRO A 16 4.95 5.75 -1.09
N LEU A 17 3.65 5.79 -1.33
CA LEU A 17 2.82 6.97 -1.14
C LEU A 17 1.96 6.80 0.12
N GLN A 18 1.44 7.93 0.61
CA GLN A 18 0.34 7.90 1.56
C GLN A 18 -0.93 7.41 0.82
N ILE A 19 -1.50 6.29 1.28
CA ILE A 19 -2.62 5.60 0.61
C ILE A 19 -3.85 5.41 1.52
N ASP A 20 -3.94 6.15 2.63
CA ASP A 20 -5.00 6.00 3.62
C ASP A 20 -6.41 6.21 3.03
N GLU A 21 -6.57 7.20 2.14
CA GLU A 21 -7.83 7.44 1.43
C GLU A 21 -8.18 6.29 0.47
N ILE A 22 -7.19 5.69 -0.17
CA ILE A 22 -7.38 4.53 -1.04
C ILE A 22 -7.86 3.33 -0.21
N LEU A 23 -7.25 3.10 0.95
CA LEU A 23 -7.62 2.02 1.88
C LEU A 23 -9.05 2.19 2.44
N LYS A 24 -9.53 3.42 2.63
CA LYS A 24 -10.91 3.71 3.05
C LYS A 24 -11.94 3.45 1.95
N LEU A 25 -11.55 3.62 0.68
CA LEU A 25 -12.47 3.57 -0.47
C LEU A 25 -12.51 2.20 -1.15
N ALA A 26 -11.37 1.52 -1.27
CA ALA A 26 -11.22 0.26 -2.00
C ALA A 26 -11.59 -0.96 -1.14
N ASP A 27 -12.12 -2.01 -1.79
CA ASP A 27 -12.32 -3.33 -1.18
C ASP A 27 -11.00 -4.12 -1.08
N ALA A 28 -10.08 -3.88 -2.00
CA ALA A 28 -8.76 -4.48 -2.02
C ALA A 28 -7.74 -3.54 -2.70
N VAL A 29 -6.47 -3.67 -2.31
CA VAL A 29 -5.36 -2.90 -2.89
C VAL A 29 -4.26 -3.85 -3.35
N LEU A 30 -3.78 -3.66 -4.59
CA LEU A 30 -2.64 -4.35 -5.16
C LEU A 30 -1.54 -3.34 -5.49
N ILE A 31 -0.39 -3.45 -4.82
CA ILE A 31 0.79 -2.63 -5.13
C ILE A 31 1.65 -3.41 -6.12
N ALA A 32 1.85 -2.82 -7.30
CA ALA A 32 2.63 -3.41 -8.40
C ALA A 32 3.97 -2.71 -8.65
N PHE A 33 4.24 -1.59 -7.95
CA PHE A 33 5.37 -0.70 -8.22
C PHE A 33 5.51 -0.37 -9.72
N TYR A 34 6.70 -0.48 -10.30
CA TYR A 34 6.90 -0.50 -11.74
C TYR A 34 7.06 -1.95 -12.22
N PRO A 35 6.00 -2.59 -12.74
CA PRO A 35 5.98 -4.04 -12.98
C PRO A 35 6.61 -4.46 -14.32
N GLY A 36 7.22 -3.53 -15.05
CA GLY A 36 7.84 -3.78 -16.36
C GLY A 36 6.83 -4.10 -17.48
N GLU A 37 7.36 -4.53 -18.63
CA GLU A 37 6.55 -4.78 -19.85
C GLU A 37 5.52 -5.90 -19.66
N ALA A 38 5.89 -6.97 -18.94
CA ALA A 38 4.98 -8.07 -18.62
C ALA A 38 4.01 -7.75 -17.47
N GLY A 39 4.10 -6.55 -16.88
CA GLY A 39 3.37 -6.18 -15.67
C GLY A 39 1.86 -6.20 -15.82
N GLY A 40 1.33 -5.75 -16.96
CA GLY A 40 -0.10 -5.80 -17.23
C GLY A 40 -0.65 -7.23 -17.21
N ARG A 41 0.12 -8.19 -17.75
CA ARG A 41 -0.24 -9.62 -17.72
C ARG A 41 -0.19 -10.19 -16.30
N ALA A 42 0.86 -9.87 -15.54
CA ALA A 42 0.99 -10.31 -14.15
C ALA A 42 -0.15 -9.80 -13.27
N ILE A 43 -0.54 -8.53 -13.44
CA ILE A 43 -1.69 -7.95 -12.73
C ILE A 43 -2.99 -8.66 -13.12
N ALA A 44 -3.24 -8.88 -14.42
CA ALA A 44 -4.43 -9.58 -14.88
C ALA A 44 -4.52 -11.01 -14.30
N ASP A 45 -3.42 -11.77 -14.36
CA ASP A 45 -3.36 -13.14 -13.83
C ASP A 45 -3.66 -13.19 -12.32
N ILE A 46 -3.23 -12.18 -11.55
CA ILE A 46 -3.57 -12.05 -10.13
C ILE A 46 -5.05 -11.71 -9.93
N LEU A 47 -5.56 -10.71 -10.65
CA LEU A 47 -6.95 -10.24 -10.48
C LEU A 47 -7.98 -11.30 -10.91
N THR A 48 -7.64 -12.15 -11.88
CA THR A 48 -8.51 -13.26 -12.32
C THR A 48 -8.30 -14.54 -11.50
N GLY A 49 -7.40 -14.53 -10.51
CA GLY A 49 -7.12 -15.70 -9.67
C GLY A 49 -6.35 -16.83 -10.38
N ARG A 50 -5.72 -16.56 -11.53
CA ARG A 50 -4.84 -17.53 -12.21
C ARG A 50 -3.54 -17.74 -11.42
N VAL A 51 -3.08 -16.69 -10.74
CA VAL A 51 -1.88 -16.69 -9.91
C VAL A 51 -2.21 -16.04 -8.56
N ASN A 52 -1.79 -16.68 -7.46
CA ASN A 52 -1.92 -16.08 -6.14
C ASN A 52 -0.82 -15.03 -5.90
N PRO A 53 -1.14 -13.86 -5.33
CA PRO A 53 -0.14 -12.85 -5.02
C PRO A 53 0.82 -13.35 -3.93
N SER A 54 2.13 -13.25 -4.19
CA SER A 54 3.19 -13.72 -3.27
C SER A 54 4.14 -12.62 -2.80
N GLY A 55 3.95 -11.39 -3.25
CA GLY A 55 4.78 -10.24 -2.89
C GLY A 55 4.76 -9.91 -1.39
N ARG A 56 5.83 -9.27 -0.92
CA ARG A 56 5.95 -8.66 0.41
C ARG A 56 6.48 -7.24 0.24
N LEU A 57 6.09 -6.34 1.14
CA LEU A 57 6.57 -4.97 1.12
C LEU A 57 8.07 -4.94 1.48
N PRO A 58 8.96 -4.46 0.59
CA PRO A 58 10.39 -4.35 0.88
C PRO A 58 10.72 -3.08 1.69
N VAL A 59 9.76 -2.15 1.81
CA VAL A 59 9.90 -0.86 2.47
C VAL A 59 8.63 -0.58 3.29
N SER A 60 8.77 0.19 4.37
CA SER A 60 7.63 0.64 5.17
C SER A 60 6.85 1.72 4.40
N VAL A 61 5.51 1.61 4.41
CA VAL A 61 4.62 2.61 3.80
C VAL A 61 4.21 3.61 4.90
N PRO A 62 4.46 4.92 4.73
CA PRO A 62 4.07 5.92 5.71
C PRO A 62 2.56 6.11 5.75
N TYR A 63 2.01 6.33 6.94
CA TYR A 63 0.64 6.80 7.13
C TYR A 63 0.49 8.25 6.64
N SER A 64 1.48 9.10 6.94
CA SER A 64 1.54 10.48 6.45
C SER A 64 2.99 10.93 6.25
N ALA A 65 3.18 12.03 5.51
CA ALA A 65 4.51 12.62 5.33
C ALA A 65 5.16 13.04 6.65
N GLY A 66 4.38 13.40 7.67
CA GLY A 66 4.87 13.77 9.00
C GLY A 66 5.45 12.60 9.82
N GLN A 67 5.15 11.36 9.43
CA GLN A 67 5.67 10.15 10.07
C GLN A 67 7.13 9.84 9.66
N LEU A 68 7.65 10.51 8.63
CA LEU A 68 9.00 10.23 8.14
C LEU A 68 10.06 10.65 9.19
N PRO A 69 11.14 9.86 9.38
CA PRO A 69 11.45 8.63 8.66
C PRO A 69 10.66 7.41 9.18
N VAL A 70 10.12 6.60 8.26
CA VAL A 70 9.48 5.31 8.57
C VAL A 70 10.31 4.16 8.04
N ASN A 71 10.76 3.27 8.93
CA ASN A 71 11.42 2.03 8.56
C ASN A 71 11.21 0.99 9.68
N TYR A 72 11.32 -0.29 9.33
CA TYR A 72 11.08 -1.38 10.27
C TYR A 72 12.22 -1.55 11.30
N ASN A 73 13.43 -1.08 10.99
CA ASN A 73 14.65 -1.24 11.78
C ASN A 73 15.13 0.06 12.46
N SER A 74 14.20 0.95 12.84
CA SER A 74 14.53 2.22 13.49
C SER A 74 15.26 2.01 14.82
N ALA A 75 16.40 2.68 14.98
CA ALA A 75 17.16 2.77 16.23
C ALA A 75 16.53 3.74 17.26
N VAL A 76 15.52 4.52 16.84
CA VAL A 76 14.84 5.50 17.68
C VAL A 76 13.95 4.78 18.70
N ASP A 77 14.19 5.05 19.98
CA ASP A 77 13.46 4.48 21.13
C ASP A 77 11.93 4.53 20.90
N ARG A 78 11.26 3.42 21.20
CA ARG A 78 9.79 3.28 21.04
C ARG A 78 9.02 4.18 22.01
N LYS A 79 9.66 4.68 23.08
CA LYS A 79 9.05 5.66 23.99
C LYS A 79 8.93 7.03 23.31
N GLY A 80 7.73 7.36 22.85
CA GLY A 80 7.39 8.70 22.34
C GLY A 80 7.01 8.80 20.86
N ARG A 81 6.79 7.67 20.16
CA ARG A 81 6.40 7.67 18.73
C ARG A 81 4.91 7.85 18.45
N PHE A 82 4.13 8.29 19.43
CA PHE A 82 2.72 8.60 19.24
C PHE A 82 2.59 10.10 19.01
N TYR A 83 2.22 10.49 17.80
CA TYR A 83 1.88 11.87 17.51
C TYR A 83 0.51 12.19 18.10
N LEU A 84 0.32 13.41 18.59
CA LEU A 84 -0.97 13.85 19.16
C LEU A 84 -2.13 13.79 18.16
N ASP A 85 -1.82 13.91 16.87
CA ASP A 85 -2.73 13.82 15.73
C ASP A 85 -2.77 12.43 15.09
N SER A 86 -2.12 11.42 15.69
CA SER A 86 -2.24 10.05 15.22
C SER A 86 -3.70 9.58 15.34
N PRO A 87 -4.25 8.86 14.35
CA PRO A 87 -5.54 8.21 14.51
C PRO A 87 -5.52 7.30 15.74
N ALA A 88 -6.64 7.26 16.46
CA ALA A 88 -6.86 6.36 17.58
C ALA A 88 -6.98 4.89 17.14
#